data_AF-U5CXN9-F1
#
_entry.id   AF-U5CXN9-F1
#
_cell.length_a   1.000
_cell.length_b   1.000
_cell.length_c   1.000
_cell.angle_alpha   90.00
_cell.angle_beta   90.00
_cell.angle_gamma   90.00
#
_symmetry.space_group_name_H-M   'P 1'
#
loop_
_entity.id
_entity.type
_entity.pdbx_description
1 polymer ?
#
loop_
_entity_poly.entity_id
_entity_poly.type
_entity_poly.pdbx_seq_one_letter_code
_entity_poly.pdbx_strand_id
1 'polypeptide(L)'
;MEEVGDKHVVQFITDNTRACVSAGSKLIDKRKHLVWTPCAAHIIDLMLEEIGEIKIVKETIQEAKLMSRFIYNHSKILFLFREQSKKKEIIKLAITCFATDYLAVDSIR
;
A
#
# COMPACT_ATOMS: atom_id res chain seq x y z
N MET A 1 23.51 -13.48 1.26
CA MET A 1 24.67 -12.70 0.80
C MET A 1 25.93 -13.52 0.64
N GLU A 2 26.13 -14.59 1.43
CA GLU A 2 27.17 -15.57 1.13
C GLU A 2 27.02 -16.19 -0.27
N GLU A 3 25.79 -16.41 -0.74
CA GLU A 3 25.54 -16.94 -2.09
C GLU A 3 25.90 -15.99 -3.24
N VAL A 4 25.61 -14.69 -3.10
CA VAL A 4 25.83 -13.69 -4.16
C VAL A 4 27.21 -13.03 -4.05
N GLY A 5 27.83 -13.05 -2.86
CA GLY A 5 29.10 -12.40 -2.56
C GLY A 5 28.93 -10.89 -2.33
N ASP A 6 29.57 -10.37 -1.27
CA ASP A 6 29.45 -8.98 -0.83
C ASP A 6 29.85 -7.93 -1.89
N LYS A 7 30.72 -8.33 -2.82
CA LYS A 7 31.27 -7.49 -3.87
C LYS A 7 30.26 -7.18 -4.99
N HIS A 8 29.22 -7.98 -5.12
CA HIS A 8 28.25 -7.89 -6.22
C HIS A 8 26.98 -7.15 -5.83
N VAL A 9 26.82 -6.78 -4.56
CA VAL A 9 25.69 -5.98 -4.10
C VAL A 9 26.13 -4.53 -3.99
N VAL A 10 25.36 -3.64 -4.60
CA VAL A 10 25.66 -2.20 -4.64
C VAL A 10 24.62 -1.37 -3.88
N GLN A 11 23.41 -1.88 -3.72
CA GLN A 11 22.32 -1.15 -3.10
C GLN A 11 21.35 -2.07 -2.35
N PHE A 12 20.83 -1.54 -1.23
CA PHE A 12 19.72 -2.10 -0.48
C PHE A 12 18.54 -1.15 -0.48
N ILE A 13 17.37 -1.69 -0.80
CA ILE A 13 16.09 -0.98 -0.68
C ILE A 13 15.27 -1.72 0.37
N THR A 14 14.90 -1.03 1.45
CA THR A 14 14.09 -1.60 2.53
C THR A 14 12.95 -0.66 2.90
N ASP A 15 11.99 -1.12 3.68
CA ASP A 15 10.99 -0.23 4.27
C ASP A 15 11.63 0.88 5.14
N ASN A 16 10.83 1.91 5.46
CA ASN A 16 11.26 3.07 6.25
C ASN A 16 10.96 2.88 7.75
N THR A 17 10.74 1.66 8.22
CA THR A 17 10.54 1.42 9.65
C THR A 17 11.84 1.73 10.40
N ARG A 18 11.72 2.18 11.66
CA ARG A 18 12.91 2.54 12.48
C ARG A 18 13.93 1.40 12.56
N ALA A 19 13.46 0.15 12.56
CA ALA A 19 14.31 -1.02 12.58
C ALA A 19 15.15 -1.14 11.30
N CYS A 20 14.52 -0.98 10.12
CA CYS A 20 15.19 -1.00 8.83
C CYS A 20 16.13 0.19 8.63
N VAL A 21 15.75 1.38 9.08
CA VAL A 21 16.63 2.56 9.10
C VAL A 21 17.88 2.31 9.95
N SER A 22 17.70 1.77 11.17
CA SER A 22 18.83 1.46 12.06
C SER A 22 19.73 0.37 11.50
N ALA A 23 19.14 -0.68 10.93
CA ALA A 23 19.87 -1.78 10.30
C ALA A 23 20.63 -1.30 9.06
N GLY A 24 20.00 -0.48 8.21
CA GLY A 24 20.61 0.13 7.03
C GLY A 24 21.81 1.01 7.39
N SER A 25 21.66 1.88 8.40
CA SER A 25 22.76 2.71 8.90
C SER A 25 23.95 1.87 9.39
N LYS A 26 23.69 0.87 10.24
CA LYS A 26 24.74 -0.04 10.74
C LYS A 26 25.40 -0.84 9.63
N LEU A 27 24.67 -1.16 8.56
CA LEU A 27 25.19 -1.89 7.41
C LEU A 27 26.12 -0.99 6.58
N ILE A 28 25.73 0.25 6.31
CA ILE A 28 26.59 1.24 5.62
C ILE A 28 27.87 1.50 6.41
N ASP A 29 27.78 1.62 7.75
CA ASP A 29 28.95 1.82 8.61
C ASP A 29 29.96 0.68 8.49
N LYS A 30 29.47 -0.56 8.41
CA LYS A 30 30.30 -1.76 8.25
C LYS A 30 30.80 -1.95 6.83
N ARG A 31 30.07 -1.47 5.82
CA ARG A 31 30.28 -1.74 4.40
C ARG A 31 30.03 -0.48 3.59
N LYS A 32 31.06 0.36 3.51
CA LYS A 32 31.00 1.71 2.92
C LYS A 32 30.73 1.71 1.40
N HIS A 33 30.89 0.57 0.72
CA HIS A 33 30.59 0.45 -0.71
C HIS A 33 29.11 0.23 -1.01
N LEU A 34 28.29 -0.03 0.02
CA LEU A 34 26.86 -0.23 -0.12
C LEU A 34 26.11 1.07 0.05
N VAL A 35 25.09 1.27 -0.80
CA VAL A 35 24.12 2.35 -0.65
C VAL A 35 22.84 1.79 -0.04
N TRP A 36 22.26 2.47 0.95
CA TRP A 36 20.93 2.16 1.46
C TRP A 36 19.96 3.29 1.09
N THR A 37 18.79 2.91 0.62
CA THR A 37 17.71 3.85 0.29
C THR A 37 16.38 3.32 0.81
N PRO A 38 15.50 4.18 1.36
CA PRO A 38 14.17 3.77 1.77
C PRO A 38 13.29 3.43 0.56
N CYS A 39 12.33 2.54 0.76
CA CYS A 39 11.40 2.07 -0.26
C CYS A 39 10.42 3.17 -0.66
N ALA A 40 10.48 3.58 -1.93
CA ALA A 40 9.58 4.58 -2.50
C ALA A 40 8.10 4.18 -2.40
N ALA A 41 7.77 2.90 -2.62
CA ALA A 41 6.39 2.41 -2.51
C ALA A 41 5.84 2.60 -1.08
N HIS A 42 6.67 2.33 -0.06
CA HIS A 42 6.28 2.53 1.33
C HIS A 42 6.14 4.01 1.68
N ILE A 43 6.99 4.88 1.15
CA ILE A 43 6.86 6.33 1.32
C ILE A 43 5.55 6.84 0.71
N ILE A 44 5.20 6.38 -0.49
CA ILE A 44 3.91 6.74 -1.13
C ILE A 44 2.74 6.24 -0.27
N ASP A 45 2.83 5.04 0.27
CA ASP A 45 1.78 4.49 1.13
C ASP A 45 1.57 5.34 2.41
N LEU A 46 2.65 5.84 3.02
CA LEU A 46 2.58 6.78 4.15
C LEU A 46 2.03 8.15 3.75
N MET A 47 2.37 8.67 2.56
CA MET A 47 1.76 9.90 2.06
C MET A 47 0.24 9.74 1.90
N LEU A 48 -0.20 8.57 1.43
CA LEU A 48 -1.62 8.24 1.33
C LEU A 48 -2.29 8.09 2.70
N GLU A 49 -1.59 7.59 3.71
CA GLU A 49 -2.08 7.61 5.11
C GLU A 49 -2.37 9.05 5.58
N GLU A 50 -1.41 9.96 5.40
CA GLU A 50 -1.56 11.36 5.82
C GLU A 50 -2.69 12.08 5.07
N ILE A 51 -2.80 11.85 3.75
CA ILE A 51 -3.91 12.38 2.95
C ILE A 51 -5.25 11.77 3.41
N GLY A 52 -5.25 10.49 3.80
CA GLY A 52 -6.42 9.76 4.29
C GLY A 52 -7.00 10.35 5.56
N GLU A 53 -6.21 11.06 6.36
CA GLU A 53 -6.65 11.74 7.58
C GLU A 53 -7.32 13.09 7.34
N ILE A 54 -7.25 13.64 6.12
CA ILE A 54 -8.00 14.83 5.75
C ILE A 54 -9.49 14.50 5.84
N LYS A 55 -10.25 15.28 6.63
CA LYS A 55 -11.66 14.99 6.99
C LYS A 55 -12.51 14.50 5.82
N ILE A 56 -12.54 15.23 4.71
CA ILE A 56 -13.34 14.87 3.53
C ILE A 56 -12.90 13.55 2.89
N VAL A 57 -11.59 13.28 2.85
CA VAL A 57 -11.02 12.04 2.31
C VAL A 57 -11.38 10.88 3.24
N LYS A 58 -11.21 11.06 4.54
CA LYS A 58 -11.55 10.08 5.58
C LYS A 58 -13.02 9.67 5.52
N GLU A 59 -13.92 10.65 5.46
CA GLU A 59 -15.36 10.44 5.32
C GLU A 59 -15.68 9.67 4.03
N THR A 60 -15.09 10.08 2.90
CA THR A 60 -15.26 9.41 1.60
C THR A 60 -14.81 7.94 1.64
N ILE A 61 -13.64 7.65 2.22
CA ILE A 61 -13.12 6.28 2.36
C ILE A 61 -14.05 5.45 3.25
N GLN A 62 -14.58 6.02 4.34
CA GLN A 62 -15.54 5.33 5.22
C GLN A 62 -16.85 5.00 4.52
N GLU A 63 -17.38 5.93 3.72
CA GLU A 63 -18.58 5.71 2.91
C GLU A 63 -18.35 4.61 1.86
N ALA A 64 -17.24 4.65 1.14
CA ALA A 64 -16.86 3.59 0.20
C ALA A 64 -16.75 2.22 0.88
N LYS A 65 -16.20 2.15 2.09
CA LYS A 65 -16.15 0.93 2.93
C LYS A 65 -17.55 0.41 3.30
N LEU A 66 -18.50 1.31 3.57
CA LEU A 66 -19.90 0.95 3.85
C LEU A 66 -20.60 0.44 2.59
N MET A 67 -20.45 1.15 1.47
CA MET A 67 -21.02 0.76 0.17
C MET A 67 -20.49 -0.59 -0.31
N SER A 68 -19.17 -0.80 -0.25
CA SER A 68 -18.55 -2.08 -0.62
C SER A 68 -19.15 -3.25 0.17
N ARG A 69 -19.29 -3.10 1.50
CA ARG A 69 -19.94 -4.10 2.35
C ARG A 69 -21.40 -4.33 1.97
N PHE A 70 -22.15 -3.25 1.72
CA PHE A 70 -23.54 -3.36 1.30
C PHE A 70 -23.68 -4.15 -0.02
N ILE A 71 -22.88 -3.81 -1.04
CA ILE A 71 -22.89 -4.48 -2.35
C ILE A 71 -22.59 -5.97 -2.18
N TYR A 72 -21.51 -6.34 -1.49
CA TYR A 72 -21.13 -7.75 -1.33
C TYR A 72 -22.08 -8.56 -0.43
N ASN A 73 -22.75 -7.93 0.54
CA ASN A 73 -23.71 -8.61 1.42
C ASN A 73 -25.06 -8.89 0.75
N HIS A 74 -25.36 -8.25 -0.38
CA HIS A 74 -26.64 -8.39 -1.09
C HIS A 74 -26.42 -8.95 -2.50
N SER A 75 -26.65 -10.26 -2.68
CA SER A 75 -26.41 -10.98 -3.94
C SER A 75 -27.05 -10.34 -5.18
N LYS A 76 -28.26 -9.80 -5.05
CA LYS A 76 -28.95 -9.07 -6.14
C LYS A 76 -28.24 -7.77 -6.49
N ILE A 77 -27.80 -7.01 -5.49
CA ILE A 77 -27.08 -5.76 -5.69
C ILE A 77 -25.70 -6.02 -6.29
N LEU A 78 -24.99 -7.05 -5.80
CA LEU A 78 -23.72 -7.49 -6.39
C LEU A 78 -23.86 -7.87 -7.86
N PHE A 79 -24.93 -8.59 -8.21
CA PHE A 79 -25.21 -8.95 -9.61
C PHE A 79 -25.42 -7.70 -10.48
N LEU A 80 -26.26 -6.77 -10.03
CA LEU A 80 -26.53 -5.50 -10.75
C LEU A 80 -25.26 -4.65 -10.89
N PHE A 81 -24.46 -4.54 -9.83
CA PHE A 81 -23.18 -3.84 -9.87
C PHE A 81 -22.26 -4.43 -10.93
N ARG A 82 -22.11 -5.76 -10.98
CA ARG A 82 -21.29 -6.42 -12.00
C ARG A 82 -21.81 -6.21 -13.42
N GLU A 83 -23.12 -6.18 -13.62
CA GLU A 83 -23.70 -5.86 -14.94
C GLU A 83 -23.35 -4.44 -15.38
N GLN A 84 -23.52 -3.45 -14.50
CA GLN A 84 -23.27 -2.04 -14.83
C GLN A 84 -21.78 -1.72 -14.96
N SER A 85 -20.96 -2.28 -14.08
CA SER A 85 -19.52 -2.03 -14.00
C SER A 85 -18.70 -2.85 -15.00
N LYS A 86 -19.32 -3.44 -16.04
CA LYS A 86 -18.65 -4.30 -17.03
C LYS A 86 -17.85 -5.44 -16.37
N LYS A 87 -18.41 -6.07 -15.34
CA LYS A 87 -17.83 -7.14 -14.53
C LYS A 87 -16.57 -6.75 -13.75
N LYS A 88 -16.35 -5.46 -13.46
CA LYS A 88 -15.34 -5.05 -12.48
C LYS A 88 -15.69 -5.58 -11.09
N GLU A 89 -14.67 -5.92 -10.32
CA GLU A 89 -14.78 -6.24 -8.89
C GLU A 89 -14.32 -5.05 -8.06
N ILE A 90 -14.92 -4.88 -6.88
CA ILE A 90 -14.46 -3.88 -5.91
C ILE A 90 -13.20 -4.42 -5.23
N ILE A 91 -12.14 -3.62 -5.25
CA ILE A 91 -10.85 -4.02 -4.68
C ILE A 91 -11.00 -4.20 -3.16
N LYS A 92 -10.52 -5.35 -2.67
CA LYS A 92 -10.58 -5.68 -1.25
C LYS A 92 -9.51 -4.89 -0.51
N LEU A 93 -9.92 -4.26 0.58
CA LEU A 93 -9.07 -3.42 1.42
C LEU A 93 -8.02 -4.31 2.09
N ALA A 94 -6.75 -3.97 1.90
CA ALA A 94 -5.63 -4.60 2.58
C ALA A 94 -5.31 -3.81 3.86
N ILE A 95 -5.12 -4.52 4.97
CA ILE A 95 -4.88 -3.91 6.28
C ILE A 95 -3.59 -3.08 6.31
N THR A 96 -2.60 -3.45 5.48
CA THR A 96 -1.23 -2.91 5.54
C THR A 96 -0.86 -2.04 4.34
N CYS A 97 -1.84 -1.62 3.53
CA CYS A 97 -1.55 -0.78 2.36
C CYS A 97 -2.67 0.25 2.16
N PHE A 98 -2.38 1.49 2.52
CA PHE A 98 -3.30 2.63 2.40
C PHE A 98 -3.73 2.86 0.96
N ALA A 99 -2.87 2.56 -0.03
CA ALA A 99 -3.26 2.63 -1.44
C ALA A 99 -4.51 1.81 -1.79
N THR A 100 -4.76 0.71 -1.06
CA THR A 100 -5.96 -0.11 -1.31
C THR A 100 -7.26 0.57 -0.92
N ASP A 101 -7.24 1.52 0.03
CA ASP A 101 -8.42 2.33 0.37
C ASP A 101 -8.83 3.22 -0.82
N TYR A 102 -7.86 3.84 -1.48
CA TYR A 102 -8.09 4.70 -2.65
C TYR A 102 -8.52 3.90 -3.87
N LEU A 103 -7.89 2.74 -4.10
CA LEU A 103 -8.26 1.83 -5.17
C LEU A 103 -9.68 1.26 -4.98
N ALA A 104 -10.08 0.99 -3.73
CA ALA A 104 -11.43 0.56 -3.43
C ALA A 104 -12.46 1.66 -3.78
N VAL A 105 -12.17 2.92 -3.46
CA VAL A 105 -13.00 4.06 -3.86
C VAL A 105 -13.13 4.15 -5.38
N ASP A 106 -12.03 4.09 -6.14
CA ASP A 106 -12.09 4.16 -7.61
C ASP A 106 -12.80 2.94 -8.23
N SER A 107 -12.72 1.77 -7.59
CA SER A 107 -13.41 0.57 -8.09
C SER A 107 -14.94 0.62 -7.96
N ILE A 108 -15.47 1.50 -7.13
CA ILE A 108 -16.91 1.75 -6.98
C ILE A 108 -17.42 2.73 -8.08
N ARG A 109 -16.52 3.52 -8.67
CA ARG A 109 -16.82 4.53 -9.70
C ARG A 109 -16.97 3.92 -11.10
#